data_AF-A0A3G9GMI8-F1
#
_entry.id   AF-A0A3G9GMI8-F1
#
_cell.length_a   1.000
_cell.length_b   1.000
_cell.length_c   1.000
_cell.angle_alpha   90.00
_cell.angle_beta   90.00
_cell.angle_gamma   90.00
#
_symmetry.space_group_name_H-M   'P 1'
#
loop_
_entity.id
_entity.type
_entity.pdbx_description
1 polymer ?
#
loop_
_entity_poly.entity_id
_entity_poly.type
_entity_poly.pdbx_seq_one_letter_code
_entity_poly.pdbx_strand_id
1 'polypeptide(L)'
;MENLSPSLSSANTNTSGMTVAEFLTPPFQQVSVLRKLGPYGRMLRLEPATPKAPDPEFLVRLLTDHAGHQAHIRHGAGNHYKNLENLLRGTHKASSTTIDILAKCLGLPQGYLEEKAGSAVDGPLMPDILALFKVIEGLPMRVTSITLSSVVPCPCCGENLLADVDAWWSNHAPGIGRAEYHFVERLLNALVGVGLVESFIAKYRKPAPLAFENLDRLTNPLHHPIGNWIREAQASLSCKTLSALVTDMQLRGGIGATFSYGRLKKWSAGQDVMPLAAGEAIAEAYGQAKSGIKRLMAARTIALATDFVAASWPTTVHVVSREEAQKVVHARLVQLGTNLRIAIAAMAGQTPPLSRLSANTASS
;
A
#
# COMPACT_ATOMS: atom_id res chain seq x y z
N MET A 1 26.91 27.89 27.76
CA MET A 1 25.66 27.67 28.50
C MET A 1 24.78 26.80 27.64
N GLU A 2 24.70 25.55 28.05
CA GLU A 2 23.99 24.46 27.38
C GLU A 2 22.49 24.74 27.36
N ASN A 3 21.89 24.65 26.18
CA ASN A 3 20.48 24.31 26.05
C ASN A 3 20.44 23.04 25.22
N LEU A 4 20.52 21.92 25.94
CA LEU A 4 20.27 20.58 25.44
C LEU A 4 18.87 20.55 24.83
N SER A 5 18.82 20.41 23.51
CA SER A 5 17.62 20.05 22.78
C SER A 5 17.01 18.77 23.37
N PRO A 6 15.67 18.67 23.49
CA PRO A 6 15.04 17.48 23.99
C PRO A 6 15.44 16.29 23.12
N SER A 7 15.96 15.28 23.80
CA SER A 7 16.59 14.08 23.28
C SER A 7 15.72 13.30 22.28
N LEU A 8 16.42 12.63 21.37
CA LEU A 8 16.05 11.52 20.48
C LEU A 8 15.41 10.29 21.18
N SER A 9 14.68 10.47 22.28
CA SER A 9 14.17 9.42 23.16
C SER A 9 12.69 9.09 22.98
N SER A 10 12.01 9.57 21.94
CA SER A 10 10.60 9.26 21.70
C SER A 10 10.34 8.08 20.75
N ALA A 11 11.39 7.44 20.21
CA ALA A 11 11.25 6.33 19.26
C ALA A 11 11.72 4.96 19.77
N ASN A 12 12.30 4.85 20.97
CA ASN A 12 12.68 3.55 21.55
C ASN A 12 11.74 3.10 22.67
N THR A 13 11.07 1.98 22.38
CA THR A 13 10.67 0.90 23.29
C THR A 13 9.64 1.20 24.38
N ASN A 14 8.37 1.05 24.00
CA ASN A 14 7.33 0.46 24.87
C ASN A 14 6.56 -0.62 24.10
N THR A 15 7.28 -1.54 23.45
CA THR A 15 6.69 -2.80 22.94
C THR A 15 6.47 -3.81 24.06
N SER A 16 7.07 -3.58 25.23
CA SER A 16 6.92 -4.35 26.46
C SER A 16 5.51 -4.18 27.03
N GLY A 17 4.53 -4.87 26.45
CA GLY A 17 3.13 -4.83 26.88
C GLY A 17 2.11 -4.77 25.74
N MET A 18 2.55 -4.56 24.49
CA MET A 18 1.66 -4.59 23.33
C MET A 18 1.38 -6.03 22.90
N THR A 19 0.11 -6.33 22.63
CA THR A 19 -0.28 -7.55 21.93
C THR A 19 0.25 -7.54 20.50
N VAL A 20 0.39 -8.73 19.89
CA VAL A 20 0.74 -8.84 18.46
C VAL A 20 -0.26 -8.08 17.59
N ALA A 21 -1.55 -8.11 17.96
CA ALA A 21 -2.60 -7.39 17.24
C ALA A 21 -2.40 -5.86 17.28
N GLU A 22 -2.09 -5.29 18.44
CA GLU A 22 -1.82 -3.86 18.59
C GLU A 22 -0.54 -3.46 17.84
N PHE A 23 0.48 -4.31 17.91
CA PHE A 23 1.73 -4.09 17.19
C PHE A 23 1.52 -4.03 15.67
N LEU A 24 0.72 -4.96 15.12
CA LEU A 24 0.47 -5.09 13.69
C LEU A 24 -0.64 -4.17 13.16
N THR A 25 -1.43 -3.54 14.02
CA THR A 25 -2.56 -2.70 13.59
C THR A 25 -2.51 -1.27 14.14
N PRO A 26 -1.34 -0.59 14.08
CA PRO A 26 -1.19 0.73 14.68
C PRO A 26 -2.24 1.70 14.15
N PRO A 27 -2.84 2.54 15.01
CA PRO A 27 -3.81 3.53 14.58
C PRO A 27 -3.18 4.52 13.60
N PHE A 28 -3.97 5.05 12.68
CA PHE A 28 -3.53 6.16 11.84
C PHE A 28 -3.54 7.45 12.66
N GLN A 29 -2.49 8.25 12.56
CA GLN A 29 -2.46 9.58 13.16
C GLN A 29 -3.43 10.51 12.43
N GLN A 30 -3.89 11.56 13.12
CA GLN A 30 -4.63 12.62 12.46
C GLN A 30 -3.73 13.33 11.46
N VAL A 31 -4.24 13.53 10.25
CA VAL A 31 -3.55 14.27 9.19
C VAL A 31 -4.49 15.32 8.62
N SER A 32 -3.93 16.33 7.99
CA SER A 32 -4.66 17.35 7.26
C SER A 32 -4.16 17.45 5.83
N VAL A 33 -5.09 17.63 4.89
CA VAL A 33 -4.78 17.94 3.49
C VAL A 33 -5.18 19.37 3.23
N LEU A 34 -4.44 20.09 2.41
CA LEU A 34 -4.70 21.50 2.11
C LEU A 34 -5.66 21.66 0.93
N ARG A 35 -5.78 20.61 0.11
CA ARG A 35 -6.52 20.62 -1.15
C ARG A 35 -7.31 19.33 -1.32
N LYS A 36 -8.22 19.33 -2.30
CA LYS A 36 -8.99 18.15 -2.65
C LYS A 36 -8.07 17.05 -3.17
N LEU A 37 -8.23 15.85 -2.63
CA LEU A 37 -7.48 14.67 -3.05
C LEU A 37 -7.86 14.23 -4.47
N GLY A 38 -6.87 13.68 -5.18
CA GLY A 38 -7.07 13.03 -6.48
C GLY A 38 -7.91 11.75 -6.39
N PRO A 39 -8.16 11.08 -7.53
CA PRO A 39 -9.05 9.92 -7.59
C PRO A 39 -8.72 8.80 -6.60
N TYR A 40 -7.44 8.50 -6.38
CA TYR A 40 -7.01 7.46 -5.43
C TYR A 40 -7.00 7.99 -4.00
N GLY A 41 -6.56 9.24 -3.79
CA GLY A 41 -6.59 9.87 -2.47
C GLY A 41 -7.99 9.98 -1.87
N ARG A 42 -9.05 10.14 -2.68
CA ARG A 42 -10.45 10.16 -2.20
C ARG A 42 -10.88 8.91 -1.41
N MET A 43 -10.15 7.80 -1.51
CA MET A 43 -10.38 6.62 -0.67
C MET A 43 -10.22 6.92 0.82
N LEU A 44 -9.38 7.91 1.19
CA LEU A 44 -9.08 8.30 2.57
C LEU A 44 -10.21 9.05 3.27
N ARG A 45 -11.20 9.57 2.51
CA ARG A 45 -12.33 10.36 3.05
C ARG A 45 -11.89 11.55 3.93
N LEU A 46 -10.80 12.21 3.52
CA LEU A 46 -10.30 13.43 4.14
C LEU A 46 -10.85 14.65 3.41
N GLU A 47 -11.15 15.68 4.17
CA GLU A 47 -11.61 16.98 3.68
C GLU A 47 -10.51 18.03 3.87
N PRO A 48 -10.37 19.00 2.94
CA PRO A 48 -9.38 20.05 3.07
C PRO A 48 -9.49 20.80 4.39
N ALA A 49 -8.34 21.12 4.99
CA ALA A 49 -8.19 21.86 6.23
C ALA A 49 -8.92 21.27 7.45
N THR A 50 -9.33 20.00 7.39
CA THR A 50 -10.00 19.30 8.50
C THR A 50 -9.09 18.18 9.01
N PRO A 51 -8.37 18.38 10.14
CA PRO A 51 -7.55 17.34 10.73
C PRO A 51 -8.40 16.11 11.08
N LYS A 52 -8.06 14.96 10.48
CA LYS A 52 -8.79 13.72 10.67
C LYS A 52 -7.88 12.52 10.44
N ALA A 53 -8.06 11.46 11.23
CA ALA A 53 -7.38 10.20 10.97
C ALA A 53 -8.00 9.51 9.74
N PRO A 54 -7.19 8.99 8.79
CA PRO A 54 -7.69 8.17 7.70
C PRO A 54 -8.52 6.99 8.21
N ASP A 55 -9.71 6.81 7.62
CA ASP A 55 -10.61 5.70 7.92
C ASP A 55 -9.99 4.38 7.38
N PRO A 56 -9.68 3.37 8.22
CA PRO A 56 -9.03 2.12 7.79
C PRO A 56 -9.74 1.38 6.65
N GLU A 57 -11.02 1.66 6.40
CA GLU A 57 -11.77 1.17 5.25
C GLU A 57 -11.14 1.52 3.90
N PHE A 58 -10.27 2.55 3.84
CA PHE A 58 -9.52 2.85 2.63
C PHE A 58 -8.62 1.66 2.20
N LEU A 59 -8.12 0.86 3.15
CA LEU A 59 -7.33 -0.33 2.84
C LEU A 59 -8.16 -1.39 2.12
N VAL A 60 -9.43 -1.55 2.53
CA VAL A 60 -10.37 -2.47 1.84
C VAL A 60 -10.60 -1.99 0.42
N ARG A 61 -10.86 -0.69 0.23
CA ARG A 61 -11.05 -0.09 -1.11
C ARG A 61 -9.81 -0.22 -1.97
N LEU A 62 -8.64 -0.04 -1.39
CA LEU A 62 -7.35 -0.11 -2.08
C LEU A 62 -7.07 -1.54 -2.57
N LEU A 63 -7.44 -2.54 -1.77
CA LEU A 63 -7.08 -3.96 -1.99
C LEU A 63 -8.20 -4.81 -2.61
N THR A 64 -9.47 -4.35 -2.62
CA THR A 64 -10.62 -5.18 -3.07
C THR A 64 -11.67 -4.44 -3.91
N ASP A 65 -11.52 -3.12 -4.15
CA ASP A 65 -12.54 -2.21 -4.72
C ASP A 65 -13.85 -2.05 -3.94
N HIS A 66 -14.11 -2.86 -2.93
CA HIS A 66 -15.31 -2.72 -2.14
C HIS A 66 -15.26 -1.42 -1.34
N ALA A 67 -16.42 -0.77 -1.22
CA ALA A 67 -16.55 0.51 -0.52
C ALA A 67 -16.20 0.45 0.98
N GLY A 68 -16.06 -0.75 1.55
CA GLY A 68 -15.64 -1.05 2.92
C GLY A 68 -15.78 -2.55 3.20
N HIS A 69 -15.37 -3.01 4.38
CA HIS A 69 -15.36 -4.43 4.74
C HIS A 69 -16.75 -5.06 4.70
N GLN A 70 -17.81 -4.33 5.09
CA GLN A 70 -19.20 -4.82 4.98
C GLN A 70 -19.59 -5.15 3.54
N ALA A 71 -19.18 -4.31 2.58
CA ALA A 71 -19.44 -4.55 1.17
C ALA A 71 -18.64 -5.76 0.64
N HIS A 72 -17.41 -5.94 1.14
CA HIS A 72 -16.60 -7.11 0.83
C HIS A 72 -17.22 -8.40 1.37
N ILE A 73 -17.67 -8.40 2.62
CA ILE A 73 -18.37 -9.54 3.25
C ILE A 73 -19.65 -9.86 2.47
N ARG A 74 -20.44 -8.84 2.13
CA ARG A 74 -21.67 -9.03 1.35
C ARG A 74 -21.39 -9.64 -0.01
N HIS A 75 -20.34 -9.20 -0.68
CA HIS A 75 -19.94 -9.76 -1.97
C HIS A 75 -19.52 -11.23 -1.82
N GLY A 76 -18.66 -11.55 -0.84
CA GLY A 76 -18.22 -12.93 -0.59
C GLY A 76 -19.36 -13.88 -0.19
N ALA A 77 -20.29 -13.41 0.64
CA ALA A 77 -21.45 -14.21 1.06
C ALA A 77 -22.50 -14.39 -0.06
N GLY A 78 -22.51 -13.51 -1.07
CA GLY A 78 -23.43 -13.55 -2.20
C GLY A 78 -24.90 -13.67 -1.77
N ASN A 79 -25.60 -14.68 -2.32
CA ASN A 79 -27.01 -14.93 -2.03
C ASN A 79 -27.28 -15.36 -0.57
N HIS A 80 -26.24 -15.73 0.18
CA HIS A 80 -26.35 -16.15 1.57
C HIS A 80 -26.08 -15.02 2.57
N TYR A 81 -25.87 -13.78 2.11
CA TYR A 81 -25.59 -12.66 3.00
C TYR A 81 -26.64 -12.49 4.11
N LYS A 82 -27.94 -12.67 3.81
CA LYS A 82 -28.97 -12.53 4.85
C LYS A 82 -28.88 -13.62 5.92
N ASN A 83 -28.49 -14.84 5.54
CA ASN A 83 -28.24 -15.92 6.49
C ASN A 83 -27.03 -15.61 7.37
N LEU A 84 -25.96 -15.05 6.78
CA LEU A 84 -24.79 -14.59 7.53
C LEU A 84 -25.15 -13.49 8.53
N GLU A 85 -25.88 -12.48 8.08
CA GLU A 85 -26.35 -11.39 8.95
C GLU A 85 -27.17 -11.95 10.11
N ASN A 86 -28.13 -12.84 9.83
CA ASN A 86 -28.99 -13.42 10.85
C ASN A 86 -28.20 -14.27 11.87
N LEU A 87 -27.20 -15.02 11.40
CA LEU A 87 -26.28 -15.79 12.26
C LEU A 87 -25.51 -14.86 13.20
N LEU A 88 -24.86 -13.84 12.65
CA LEU A 88 -23.99 -12.93 13.41
C LEU A 88 -24.76 -12.00 14.35
N ARG A 89 -26.00 -11.63 13.98
CA ARG A 89 -26.91 -10.88 14.86
C ARG A 89 -27.58 -11.76 15.91
N GLY A 90 -27.52 -13.08 15.77
CA GLY A 90 -28.18 -14.03 16.68
C GLY A 90 -29.70 -14.07 16.54
N THR A 91 -30.25 -13.57 15.42
CA THR A 91 -31.70 -13.54 15.19
C THR A 91 -32.25 -14.92 14.83
N HIS A 92 -31.41 -15.79 14.25
CA HIS A 92 -31.78 -17.16 13.91
C HIS A 92 -30.63 -18.12 14.22
N LYS A 93 -30.98 -19.31 14.73
CA LYS A 93 -30.04 -20.42 14.85
C LYS A 93 -29.84 -21.05 13.47
N ALA A 94 -28.70 -20.79 12.85
CA ALA A 94 -28.35 -21.39 11.56
C ALA A 94 -28.14 -22.91 11.69
N SER A 95 -28.56 -23.67 10.68
CA SER A 95 -28.25 -25.11 10.60
C SER A 95 -26.76 -25.32 10.30
N SER A 96 -26.21 -26.48 10.65
CA SER A 96 -24.82 -26.84 10.31
C SER A 96 -24.54 -26.72 8.82
N THR A 97 -25.48 -27.14 7.97
CA THR A 97 -25.40 -26.99 6.50
C THR A 97 -25.30 -25.52 6.09
N THR A 98 -26.08 -24.63 6.71
CA THR A 98 -26.02 -23.19 6.41
C THR A 98 -24.67 -22.61 6.81
N ILE A 99 -24.13 -23.01 7.96
CA ILE A 99 -22.82 -22.54 8.43
C ILE A 99 -21.70 -23.05 7.50
N ASP A 100 -21.74 -24.31 7.07
CA ASP A 100 -20.76 -24.86 6.10
C ASP A 100 -20.79 -24.11 4.76
N ILE A 101 -21.99 -23.81 4.23
CA ILE A 101 -22.13 -23.01 3.01
C ILE A 101 -21.50 -21.61 3.20
N LEU A 102 -21.82 -20.93 4.32
CA LEU A 102 -21.26 -19.61 4.62
C LEU A 102 -19.74 -19.65 4.78
N ALA A 103 -19.22 -20.67 5.46
CA ALA A 103 -17.79 -20.90 5.66
C ALA A 103 -17.07 -21.03 4.30
N LYS A 104 -17.63 -21.83 3.38
CA LYS A 104 -17.10 -22.00 2.02
C LYS A 104 -17.17 -20.70 1.21
N CYS A 105 -18.29 -19.98 1.26
CA CYS A 105 -18.45 -18.71 0.53
C CYS A 105 -17.43 -17.65 0.99
N LEU A 106 -17.13 -17.58 2.29
CA LEU A 106 -16.21 -16.60 2.85
C LEU A 106 -14.76 -17.08 2.92
N GLY A 107 -14.49 -18.36 2.63
CA GLY A 107 -13.17 -18.96 2.79
C GLY A 107 -12.71 -19.02 4.26
N LEU A 108 -13.64 -19.21 5.19
CA LEU A 108 -13.39 -19.21 6.64
C LEU A 108 -13.62 -20.60 7.24
N PRO A 109 -12.97 -20.95 8.36
CA PRO A 109 -13.29 -22.18 9.09
C PRO A 109 -14.73 -22.16 9.61
N GLN A 110 -15.41 -23.31 9.58
CA GLN A 110 -16.78 -23.43 10.11
C GLN A 110 -16.85 -23.04 11.60
N GLY A 111 -15.93 -23.54 12.42
CA GLY A 111 -15.88 -23.25 13.85
C GLY A 111 -15.71 -21.76 14.17
N TYR A 112 -15.05 -20.99 13.28
CA TYR A 112 -14.95 -19.55 13.44
C TYR A 112 -16.30 -18.84 13.27
N LEU A 113 -17.13 -19.28 12.31
CA LEU A 113 -18.48 -18.71 12.15
C LEU A 113 -19.42 -19.12 13.29
N GLU A 114 -19.25 -20.33 13.84
CA GLU A 114 -19.99 -20.79 15.01
C GLU A 114 -19.67 -19.94 16.25
N GLU A 115 -18.39 -19.64 16.48
CA GLU A 115 -17.94 -18.76 17.57
C GLU A 115 -18.50 -17.34 17.44
N LYS A 116 -18.67 -16.85 16.21
CA LYS A 116 -19.20 -15.50 15.94
C LYS A 116 -20.73 -15.42 15.92
N ALA A 117 -21.45 -16.52 16.14
CA ALA A 117 -22.91 -16.48 16.21
C ALA A 117 -23.37 -15.55 17.34
N GLY A 118 -24.22 -14.58 17.01
CA GLY A 118 -24.69 -13.56 17.97
C GLY A 118 -23.63 -12.55 18.44
N SER A 119 -22.42 -12.54 17.88
CA SER A 119 -21.35 -11.63 18.33
C SER A 119 -21.55 -10.17 17.88
N ALA A 120 -22.52 -9.89 17.02
CA ALA A 120 -22.73 -8.58 16.40
C ALA A 120 -24.22 -8.19 16.34
N VAL A 121 -24.92 -8.24 17.49
CA VAL A 121 -26.36 -7.93 17.61
C VAL A 121 -26.69 -6.58 16.93
N ASP A 122 -26.04 -5.50 17.36
CA ASP A 122 -26.24 -4.14 16.83
C ASP A 122 -24.99 -3.55 16.17
N GLY A 123 -23.92 -4.33 16.08
CA GLY A 123 -22.61 -3.89 15.62
C GLY A 123 -22.33 -4.13 14.12
N PRO A 124 -21.15 -3.70 13.64
CA PRO A 124 -20.65 -4.11 12.33
C PRO A 124 -20.41 -5.63 12.31
N LEU A 125 -20.75 -6.27 11.18
CA LEU A 125 -20.53 -7.70 10.99
C LEU A 125 -19.04 -7.99 10.79
N MET A 126 -18.47 -8.88 11.59
CA MET A 126 -17.10 -9.39 11.44
C MET A 126 -16.02 -8.28 11.34
N PRO A 127 -15.88 -7.41 12.35
CA PRO A 127 -14.86 -6.35 12.36
C PRO A 127 -13.42 -6.89 12.23
N ASP A 128 -13.20 -8.15 12.59
CA ASP A 128 -11.91 -8.84 12.44
C ASP A 128 -11.44 -8.93 10.97
N ILE A 129 -12.36 -8.90 10.01
CA ILE A 129 -12.02 -8.82 8.58
C ILE A 129 -11.35 -7.48 8.27
N LEU A 130 -11.81 -6.37 8.85
CA LEU A 130 -11.13 -5.08 8.71
C LEU A 130 -9.74 -5.12 9.36
N ALA A 131 -9.59 -5.83 10.49
CA ALA A 131 -8.29 -6.04 11.12
C ALA A 131 -7.31 -6.80 10.21
N LEU A 132 -7.78 -7.78 9.42
CA LEU A 132 -6.94 -8.47 8.44
C LEU A 132 -6.34 -7.51 7.41
N PHE A 133 -7.12 -6.57 6.87
CA PHE A 133 -6.60 -5.56 5.95
C PHE A 133 -5.56 -4.64 6.61
N LYS A 134 -5.75 -4.29 7.89
CA LYS A 134 -4.74 -3.56 8.67
C LYS A 134 -3.47 -4.39 8.87
N VAL A 135 -3.57 -5.69 9.12
CA VAL A 135 -2.41 -6.59 9.26
C VAL A 135 -1.65 -6.72 7.94
N ILE A 136 -2.35 -6.80 6.80
CA ILE A 136 -1.73 -6.87 5.47
C ILE A 136 -0.82 -5.66 5.19
N GLU A 137 -1.19 -4.47 5.67
CA GLU A 137 -0.35 -3.27 5.60
C GLU A 137 0.70 -3.22 6.72
N GLY A 138 0.26 -3.45 7.95
CA GLY A 138 1.05 -3.24 9.15
C GLY A 138 2.22 -4.20 9.29
N LEU A 139 2.07 -5.48 8.94
CA LEU A 139 3.17 -6.45 9.03
C LEU A 139 4.36 -6.06 8.13
N PRO A 140 4.18 -5.87 6.80
CA PRO A 140 5.23 -5.33 5.93
C PRO A 140 5.84 -4.03 6.44
N MET A 141 4.99 -3.08 6.87
CA MET A 141 5.46 -1.79 7.35
C MET A 141 6.34 -1.92 8.58
N ARG A 142 5.96 -2.75 9.56
CA ARG A 142 6.75 -3.00 10.77
C ARG A 142 8.09 -3.65 10.48
N VAL A 143 8.10 -4.66 9.60
CA VAL A 143 9.35 -5.32 9.18
C VAL A 143 10.31 -4.31 8.56
N THR A 144 9.83 -3.45 7.66
CA THR A 144 10.63 -2.37 7.08
C THR A 144 11.11 -1.39 8.16
N SER A 145 10.22 -0.96 9.04
CA SER A 145 10.53 0.05 10.07
C SER A 145 11.60 -0.45 11.04
N ILE A 146 11.52 -1.71 11.48
CA ILE A 146 12.54 -2.36 12.32
C ILE A 146 13.87 -2.46 11.58
N THR A 147 13.84 -2.82 10.29
CA THR A 147 15.06 -2.92 9.49
C THR A 147 15.74 -1.56 9.35
N LEU A 148 14.95 -0.51 9.13
CA LEU A 148 15.42 0.87 8.93
C LEU A 148 15.70 1.64 10.22
N SER A 149 15.33 1.12 11.40
CA SER A 149 15.69 1.73 12.69
C SER A 149 17.11 1.39 13.15
N SER A 150 17.84 0.59 12.37
CA SER A 150 19.24 0.26 12.65
C SER A 150 20.16 1.48 12.44
N VAL A 151 21.22 1.58 13.23
CA VAL A 151 22.29 2.56 12.99
C VAL A 151 23.39 1.85 12.21
N VAL A 152 23.66 2.31 10.99
CA VAL A 152 24.70 1.76 10.12
C VAL A 152 25.78 2.82 9.93
N PRO A 153 26.84 2.85 10.76
CA PRO A 153 27.85 3.90 10.70
C PRO A 153 28.68 3.84 9.41
N CYS A 154 29.01 4.99 8.81
CA CYS A 154 29.98 5.06 7.72
C CYS A 154 31.35 4.65 8.26
N PRO A 155 32.08 3.76 7.58
CA PRO A 155 33.48 3.47 7.92
C PRO A 155 34.40 4.71 7.86
N CYS A 156 33.98 5.74 7.14
CA CYS A 156 34.74 6.95 6.86
C CYS A 156 34.63 8.04 7.95
N CYS A 157 33.40 8.36 8.36
CA CYS A 157 33.09 9.51 9.23
C CYS A 157 32.24 9.13 10.44
N GLY A 158 31.80 7.88 10.57
CA GLY A 158 30.95 7.42 11.68
C GLY A 158 29.46 7.79 11.56
N GLU A 159 29.09 8.68 10.65
CA GLU A 159 27.70 9.09 10.43
C GLU A 159 26.79 7.94 9.97
N ASN A 160 25.50 8.00 10.31
CA ASN A 160 24.56 6.97 9.90
C ASN A 160 24.33 7.02 8.37
N LEU A 161 24.56 5.89 7.69
CA LEU A 161 24.33 5.74 6.26
C LEU A 161 22.84 5.71 5.89
N LEU A 162 21.96 5.43 6.85
CA LEU A 162 20.52 5.46 6.62
C LEU A 162 20.02 6.91 6.69
N ALA A 163 19.38 7.37 5.61
CA ALA A 163 18.81 8.71 5.55
C ALA A 163 17.76 8.94 6.65
N ASP A 164 17.92 10.04 7.41
CA ASP A 164 16.92 10.50 8.37
C ASP A 164 15.61 10.87 7.66
N VAL A 165 14.50 10.36 8.17
CA VAL A 165 13.17 10.51 7.55
C VAL A 165 12.76 11.97 7.54
N ASP A 166 12.84 12.63 8.70
CA ASP A 166 12.33 13.98 8.89
C ASP A 166 13.17 14.97 8.06
N ALA A 167 14.50 14.85 8.09
CA ALA A 167 15.42 15.64 7.28
C ALA A 167 15.21 15.44 5.78
N TRP A 168 14.98 14.20 5.33
CA TRP A 168 14.71 13.93 3.91
C TRP A 168 13.44 14.63 3.44
N TRP A 169 12.35 14.52 4.20
CA TRP A 169 11.07 15.15 3.84
C TRP A 169 11.12 16.67 3.90
N SER A 170 11.81 17.25 4.89
CA SER A 170 12.00 18.70 4.97
C SER A 170 12.74 19.27 3.75
N ASN A 171 13.66 18.51 3.16
CA ASN A 171 14.42 18.94 1.98
C ASN A 171 13.66 18.74 0.66
N HIS A 172 12.83 17.70 0.55
CA HIS A 172 12.18 17.34 -0.73
C HIS A 172 10.73 17.80 -0.85
N ALA A 173 10.04 17.98 0.27
CA ALA A 173 8.68 18.51 0.32
C ALA A 173 8.50 19.49 1.49
N PRO A 174 9.17 20.65 1.45
CA PRO A 174 9.20 21.59 2.55
C PRO A 174 7.77 22.04 2.92
N GLY A 175 7.51 22.05 4.24
CA GLY A 175 6.25 22.48 4.82
C GLY A 175 5.18 21.38 4.95
N ILE A 176 5.34 20.21 4.33
CA ILE A 176 4.47 19.06 4.66
C ILE A 176 4.66 18.74 6.15
N GLY A 177 3.54 18.67 6.88
CA GLY A 177 3.56 18.38 8.31
C GLY A 177 4.04 16.97 8.62
N ARG A 178 4.52 16.79 9.86
CA ARG A 178 5.11 15.53 10.31
C ARG A 178 4.15 14.35 10.20
N ALA A 179 2.92 14.52 10.66
CA ALA A 179 1.92 13.46 10.60
C ALA A 179 1.60 13.06 9.15
N GLU A 180 1.58 14.03 8.22
CA GLU A 180 1.30 13.82 6.80
C GLU A 180 2.39 13.00 6.12
N TYR A 181 3.66 13.39 6.26
CA TYR A 181 4.71 12.59 5.62
C TYR A 181 4.94 11.24 6.32
N HIS A 182 4.71 11.12 7.63
CA HIS A 182 4.75 9.81 8.31
C HIS A 182 3.61 8.89 7.84
N PHE A 183 2.45 9.43 7.48
CA PHE A 183 1.40 8.66 6.81
C PHE A 183 1.86 8.14 5.45
N VAL A 184 2.54 8.96 4.65
CA VAL A 184 3.11 8.53 3.37
C VAL A 184 4.19 7.47 3.59
N GLU A 185 5.13 7.69 4.52
CA GLU A 185 6.17 6.72 4.89
C GLU A 185 5.58 5.38 5.29
N ARG A 186 4.50 5.37 6.07
CA ARG A 186 3.80 4.14 6.45
C ARG A 186 3.38 3.32 5.21
N LEU A 187 2.78 3.96 4.22
CA LEU A 187 2.37 3.30 2.97
C LEU A 187 3.56 2.83 2.14
N LEU A 188 4.61 3.67 2.00
CA LEU A 188 5.80 3.32 1.24
C LEU A 188 6.59 2.18 1.91
N ASN A 189 6.69 2.19 3.24
CA ASN A 189 7.31 1.14 4.03
C ASN A 189 6.55 -0.18 3.94
N ALA A 190 5.22 -0.14 3.90
CA ALA A 190 4.41 -1.31 3.62
C ALA A 190 4.73 -1.89 2.23
N LEU A 191 4.77 -1.04 1.20
CA LEU A 191 5.04 -1.46 -0.17
C LEU A 191 6.39 -2.15 -0.33
N VAL A 192 7.46 -1.54 0.16
CA VAL A 192 8.78 -2.18 0.11
C VAL A 192 8.76 -3.42 1.00
N GLY A 193 8.19 -3.35 2.21
CA GLY A 193 8.19 -4.43 3.19
C GLY A 193 7.55 -5.73 2.69
N VAL A 194 6.61 -5.66 1.75
CA VAL A 194 6.02 -6.86 1.12
C VAL A 194 7.11 -7.73 0.51
N GLY A 195 8.11 -7.14 -0.14
CA GLY A 195 9.25 -7.85 -0.69
C GLY A 195 10.11 -8.55 0.36
N LEU A 196 10.28 -7.94 1.55
CA LEU A 196 11.00 -8.57 2.68
C LEU A 196 10.23 -9.78 3.21
N VAL A 197 8.93 -9.60 3.45
CA VAL A 197 8.05 -10.67 3.97
C VAL A 197 7.98 -11.83 2.98
N GLU A 198 7.80 -11.55 1.69
CA GLU A 198 7.81 -12.57 0.64
C GLU A 198 9.14 -13.31 0.57
N SER A 199 10.27 -12.60 0.68
CA SER A 199 11.60 -13.21 0.64
C SER A 199 11.86 -14.09 1.87
N PHE A 200 11.39 -13.67 3.04
CA PHE A 200 11.44 -14.47 4.25
C PHE A 200 10.61 -15.75 4.10
N ILE A 201 9.37 -15.67 3.61
CA ILE A 201 8.51 -16.84 3.35
C ILE A 201 9.14 -17.74 2.28
N ALA A 202 9.70 -17.14 1.22
CA ALA A 202 10.37 -17.83 0.13
C ALA A 202 11.63 -18.56 0.59
N LYS A 203 12.36 -18.08 1.60
CA LYS A 203 13.49 -18.82 2.20
C LYS A 203 13.10 -20.24 2.66
N TYR A 204 11.83 -20.44 2.99
CA TYR A 204 11.28 -21.75 3.39
C TYR A 204 10.65 -22.54 2.22
N ARG A 205 10.55 -21.98 1.01
CA ARG A 205 9.87 -22.60 -0.15
C ARG A 205 10.70 -22.67 -1.44
N LYS A 206 11.66 -21.76 -1.64
CA LYS A 206 12.75 -21.63 -2.64
C LYS A 206 13.17 -20.14 -2.68
N PRO A 207 14.47 -19.79 -2.67
CA PRO A 207 14.91 -18.39 -2.66
C PRO A 207 14.44 -17.66 -3.93
N ALA A 208 13.60 -16.65 -3.78
CA ALA A 208 13.26 -15.71 -4.83
C ALA A 208 14.12 -14.44 -4.68
N PRO A 209 14.55 -13.81 -5.78
CA PRO A 209 15.21 -12.51 -5.72
C PRO A 209 14.27 -11.47 -5.10
N LEU A 210 14.85 -10.51 -4.37
CA LEU A 210 14.13 -9.46 -3.67
C LEU A 210 13.31 -8.61 -4.65
N ALA A 211 11.99 -8.52 -4.45
CA ALA A 211 11.07 -7.86 -5.38
C ALA A 211 11.18 -6.32 -5.46
N PHE A 212 12.08 -5.68 -4.70
CA PHE A 212 12.23 -4.21 -4.66
C PHE A 212 12.67 -3.61 -5.98
N GLU A 213 13.44 -4.35 -6.77
CA GLU A 213 14.12 -3.86 -7.98
C GLU A 213 13.18 -3.53 -9.14
N ASN A 214 11.87 -3.64 -8.94
CA ASN A 214 10.88 -3.37 -9.98
C ASN A 214 9.81 -2.33 -9.58
N LEU A 215 9.93 -1.64 -8.43
CA LEU A 215 8.98 -0.58 -8.03
C LEU A 215 9.30 0.77 -8.69
N ASP A 216 10.57 1.00 -9.01
CA ASP A 216 11.09 2.08 -9.85
C ASP A 216 10.32 2.23 -11.17
N ARG A 217 10.00 1.13 -11.86
CA ARG A 217 9.19 1.16 -13.09
C ARG A 217 7.79 1.71 -12.88
N LEU A 218 7.13 1.34 -11.77
CA LEU A 218 5.78 1.81 -11.44
C LEU A 218 5.76 3.28 -11.02
N THR A 219 6.86 3.77 -10.48
CA THR A 219 6.95 5.10 -9.88
C THR A 219 7.49 6.16 -10.84
N ASN A 220 7.95 5.80 -12.04
CA ASN A 220 8.46 6.74 -13.04
C ASN A 220 7.53 7.97 -13.20
N PRO A 221 8.02 9.19 -12.92
CA PRO A 221 7.18 10.39 -12.83
C PRO A 221 6.53 10.82 -14.15
N LEU A 222 7.03 10.35 -15.30
CA LEU A 222 6.50 10.72 -16.61
C LEU A 222 5.06 10.25 -16.83
N HIS A 223 4.64 9.17 -16.16
CA HIS A 223 3.30 8.61 -16.29
C HIS A 223 2.71 8.29 -14.94
N HIS A 224 1.39 8.32 -14.86
CA HIS A 224 0.68 7.89 -13.66
C HIS A 224 1.06 6.44 -13.32
N PRO A 225 1.14 6.03 -12.04
CA PRO A 225 1.58 4.69 -11.66
C PRO A 225 0.78 3.56 -12.31
N ILE A 226 -0.53 3.76 -12.48
CA ILE A 226 -1.40 2.82 -13.21
C ILE A 226 -1.04 2.76 -14.69
N GLY A 227 -0.67 3.89 -15.30
CA GLY A 227 -0.17 3.92 -16.67
C GLY A 227 1.16 3.18 -16.83
N ASN A 228 2.07 3.29 -15.85
CA ASN A 228 3.30 2.50 -15.83
C ASN A 228 3.00 1.00 -15.75
N TRP A 229 2.07 0.59 -14.89
CA TRP A 229 1.62 -0.80 -14.80
C TRP A 229 0.97 -1.29 -16.11
N ILE A 230 0.09 -0.49 -16.74
CA ILE A 230 -0.51 -0.84 -18.04
C ILE A 230 0.57 -1.00 -19.11
N ARG A 231 1.63 -0.19 -19.09
CA ARG A 231 2.75 -0.32 -20.04
C ARG A 231 3.52 -1.62 -19.88
N GLU A 232 3.62 -2.16 -18.66
CA GLU A 232 4.20 -3.48 -18.44
C GLU A 232 3.34 -4.58 -19.08
N ALA A 233 2.01 -4.45 -18.97
CA ALA A 233 1.08 -5.34 -19.68
C ALA A 233 1.21 -5.19 -21.20
N GLN A 234 1.28 -3.95 -21.71
CA GLN A 234 1.52 -3.67 -23.13
C GLN A 234 2.81 -4.32 -23.63
N ALA A 235 3.92 -4.16 -22.89
CA ALA A 235 5.20 -4.76 -23.25
C ALA A 235 5.13 -6.31 -23.24
N SER A 236 4.48 -6.90 -22.23
CA SER A 236 4.31 -8.34 -22.12
C SER A 236 3.48 -8.95 -23.25
N LEU A 237 2.54 -8.16 -23.80
CA LEU A 237 1.69 -8.55 -24.93
C LEU A 237 2.17 -7.99 -26.28
N SER A 238 3.38 -7.41 -26.34
CA SER A 238 3.93 -6.78 -27.55
C SER A 238 3.02 -5.71 -28.19
N CYS A 239 2.17 -5.08 -27.38
CA CYS A 239 1.21 -4.05 -27.80
C CYS A 239 1.85 -2.66 -27.75
N LYS A 240 2.05 -2.00 -28.89
CA LYS A 240 2.68 -0.65 -28.94
C LYS A 240 1.76 0.48 -28.47
N THR A 241 0.45 0.29 -28.50
CA THR A 241 -0.54 1.31 -28.14
C THR A 241 -1.60 0.76 -27.19
N LEU A 242 -2.28 1.64 -26.46
CA LEU A 242 -3.41 1.25 -25.61
C LEU A 242 -4.58 0.70 -26.45
N SER A 243 -4.76 1.17 -27.69
CA SER A 243 -5.77 0.61 -28.59
C SER A 243 -5.44 -0.82 -29.00
N ALA A 244 -4.17 -1.11 -29.31
CA ALA A 244 -3.72 -2.47 -29.60
C ALA A 244 -3.92 -3.40 -28.40
N LEU A 245 -3.65 -2.92 -27.18
CA LEU A 245 -3.92 -3.68 -25.96
C LEU A 245 -5.41 -4.00 -25.81
N VAL A 246 -6.30 -3.02 -26.03
CA VAL A 246 -7.76 -3.28 -25.98
C VAL A 246 -8.19 -4.30 -27.04
N THR A 247 -7.69 -4.19 -28.27
CA THR A 247 -8.00 -5.17 -29.32
C THR A 247 -7.50 -6.56 -28.96
N ASP A 248 -6.26 -6.70 -28.48
CA ASP A 248 -5.71 -8.00 -28.06
C ASP A 248 -6.52 -8.60 -26.90
N MET A 249 -6.88 -7.78 -25.90
CA MET A 249 -7.74 -8.16 -24.78
C MET A 249 -9.13 -8.66 -25.23
N GLN A 250 -9.74 -7.99 -26.22
CA GLN A 250 -11.03 -8.40 -26.78
C GLN A 250 -10.94 -9.70 -27.57
N LEU A 251 -9.88 -9.89 -28.37
CA LEU A 251 -9.66 -11.10 -29.16
C LEU A 251 -9.44 -12.34 -28.28
N ARG A 252 -8.90 -12.17 -27.07
CA ARG A 252 -8.71 -13.25 -26.09
C ARG A 252 -10.01 -13.72 -25.42
N GLY A 253 -11.11 -12.99 -25.57
CA GLY A 253 -12.44 -13.44 -25.12
C GLY A 253 -12.67 -13.50 -23.60
N GLY A 254 -11.79 -12.88 -22.79
CA GLY A 254 -11.95 -12.87 -21.34
C GLY A 254 -13.15 -12.03 -20.87
N ILE A 255 -14.02 -12.59 -20.03
CA ILE A 255 -15.25 -11.94 -19.54
C ILE A 255 -14.98 -10.56 -18.87
N GLY A 256 -13.83 -10.39 -18.24
CA GLY A 256 -13.40 -9.12 -17.62
C GLY A 256 -12.67 -8.12 -18.54
N ALA A 257 -12.41 -8.49 -19.79
CA ALA A 257 -11.63 -7.70 -20.76
C ALA A 257 -12.44 -6.64 -21.53
N THR A 258 -13.69 -6.40 -21.13
CA THR A 258 -14.66 -5.60 -21.89
C THR A 258 -14.60 -4.12 -21.51
N PHE A 259 -13.45 -3.48 -21.75
CA PHE A 259 -13.30 -2.03 -21.58
C PHE A 259 -12.88 -1.34 -22.88
N SER A 260 -13.34 -0.10 -23.08
CA SER A 260 -13.01 0.69 -24.26
C SER A 260 -11.63 1.33 -24.15
N TYR A 261 -11.02 1.67 -25.29
CA TYR A 261 -9.80 2.48 -25.35
C TYR A 261 -9.91 3.78 -24.54
N GLY A 262 -11.05 4.47 -24.63
CA GLY A 262 -11.30 5.69 -23.85
C GLY A 262 -11.24 5.46 -22.35
N ARG A 263 -11.76 4.33 -21.87
CA ARG A 263 -11.70 3.95 -20.45
C ARG A 263 -10.28 3.63 -20.01
N LEU A 264 -9.56 2.81 -20.79
CA LEU A 264 -8.17 2.47 -20.52
C LEU A 264 -7.27 3.71 -20.48
N LYS A 265 -7.51 4.68 -21.38
CA LYS A 265 -6.81 5.97 -21.39
C LYS A 265 -7.05 6.77 -20.11
N LYS A 266 -8.28 6.83 -19.60
CA LYS A 266 -8.61 7.51 -18.33
C LYS A 266 -7.90 6.87 -17.14
N TRP A 267 -7.91 5.54 -17.05
CA TRP A 267 -7.19 4.80 -16.01
C TRP A 267 -5.68 5.00 -16.09
N SER A 268 -5.11 4.89 -17.29
CA SER A 268 -3.68 5.11 -17.53
C SER A 268 -3.23 6.54 -17.20
N ALA A 269 -4.11 7.52 -17.31
CA ALA A 269 -3.83 8.91 -16.95
C ALA A 269 -4.12 9.24 -15.48
N GLY A 270 -4.69 8.32 -14.71
CA GLY A 270 -5.09 8.54 -13.32
C GLY A 270 -6.32 9.44 -13.17
N GLN A 271 -7.14 9.60 -14.20
CA GLN A 271 -8.37 10.40 -14.14
C GLN A 271 -9.50 9.67 -13.40
N ASP A 272 -9.51 8.34 -13.51
CA ASP A 272 -10.45 7.44 -12.84
C ASP A 272 -9.67 6.36 -12.07
N VAL A 273 -10.26 5.88 -10.98
CA VAL A 273 -9.77 4.67 -10.29
C VAL A 273 -10.03 3.47 -11.20
N MET A 274 -9.01 2.66 -11.42
CA MET A 274 -9.13 1.43 -12.21
C MET A 274 -9.65 0.30 -11.32
N PRO A 275 -10.75 -0.38 -11.71
CA PRO A 275 -11.23 -1.54 -10.99
C PRO A 275 -10.20 -2.69 -11.03
N LEU A 276 -10.04 -3.41 -9.91
CA LEU A 276 -9.30 -4.65 -9.78
C LEU A 276 -9.78 -5.69 -10.77
N ALA A 277 -11.08 -5.88 -10.97
CA ALA A 277 -11.58 -6.86 -11.94
C ALA A 277 -11.06 -6.60 -13.37
N ALA A 278 -10.95 -5.33 -13.77
CA ALA A 278 -10.32 -4.96 -15.04
C ALA A 278 -8.81 -5.21 -15.00
N GLY A 279 -8.17 -4.92 -13.87
CA GLY A 279 -6.77 -5.23 -13.60
C GLY A 279 -6.45 -6.73 -13.66
N GLU A 280 -7.34 -7.58 -13.14
CA GLU A 280 -7.25 -9.04 -13.11
C GLU A 280 -7.34 -9.59 -14.52
N ALA A 281 -8.30 -9.11 -15.30
CA ALA A 281 -8.41 -9.49 -16.71
C ALA A 281 -7.13 -9.15 -17.48
N ILE A 282 -6.57 -7.94 -17.30
CA ILE A 282 -5.31 -7.55 -17.94
C ILE A 282 -4.16 -8.44 -17.45
N ALA A 283 -4.03 -8.66 -16.14
CA ALA A 283 -2.98 -9.50 -15.54
C ALA A 283 -3.03 -10.96 -16.01
N GLU A 284 -4.23 -11.51 -16.15
CA GLU A 284 -4.47 -12.85 -16.66
C GLU A 284 -4.08 -12.95 -18.14
N ALA A 285 -4.41 -11.94 -18.95
CA ALA A 285 -4.13 -11.96 -20.38
C ALA A 285 -2.64 -12.07 -20.72
N TYR A 286 -1.75 -11.48 -19.92
CA TYR A 286 -0.29 -11.62 -20.07
C TYR A 286 0.35 -12.70 -19.20
N GLY A 287 -0.45 -13.63 -18.66
CA GLY A 287 0.02 -14.83 -17.97
C GLY A 287 0.57 -14.58 -16.56
N GLN A 288 0.20 -13.46 -15.93
CA GLN A 288 0.73 -13.04 -14.64
C GLN A 288 -0.38 -12.65 -13.65
N ALA A 289 -1.50 -13.39 -13.62
CA ALA A 289 -2.65 -13.05 -12.78
C ALA A 289 -2.27 -12.68 -11.32
N LYS A 290 -1.42 -13.50 -10.67
CA LYS A 290 -1.00 -13.26 -9.28
C LYS A 290 0.01 -12.10 -9.14
N SER A 291 1.10 -12.11 -9.90
CA SER A 291 2.13 -11.07 -9.79
C SER A 291 1.66 -9.72 -10.34
N GLY A 292 0.91 -9.73 -11.43
CA GLY A 292 0.29 -8.56 -12.03
C GLY A 292 -0.66 -7.84 -11.07
N ILE A 293 -1.45 -8.58 -10.29
CA ILE A 293 -2.34 -7.98 -9.28
C ILE A 293 -1.58 -7.38 -8.11
N LYS A 294 -0.54 -8.04 -7.61
CA LYS A 294 0.33 -7.44 -6.59
C LYS A 294 0.95 -6.14 -7.09
N ARG A 295 1.41 -6.10 -8.35
CA ARG A 295 1.95 -4.89 -8.97
C ARG A 295 0.89 -3.81 -9.18
N LEU A 296 -0.35 -4.20 -9.46
CA LEU A 296 -1.46 -3.25 -9.52
C LEU A 296 -1.73 -2.64 -8.13
N MET A 297 -1.79 -3.45 -7.07
CA MET A 297 -1.94 -2.95 -5.70
C MET A 297 -0.82 -1.98 -5.33
N ALA A 298 0.43 -2.28 -5.74
CA ALA A 298 1.55 -1.36 -5.59
C ALA A 298 1.32 -0.04 -6.34
N ALA A 299 0.93 -0.10 -7.62
CA ALA A 299 0.65 1.09 -8.43
C ALA A 299 -0.48 1.95 -7.83
N ARG A 300 -1.56 1.34 -7.31
CA ARG A 300 -2.64 2.06 -6.63
C ARG A 300 -2.18 2.73 -5.35
N THR A 301 -1.33 2.06 -4.57
CA THR A 301 -0.79 2.61 -3.32
C THR A 301 0.16 3.78 -3.60
N ILE A 302 1.00 3.67 -4.63
CA ILE A 302 1.86 4.77 -5.11
C ILE A 302 0.98 5.94 -5.58
N ALA A 303 -0.08 5.68 -6.35
CA ALA A 303 -0.98 6.72 -6.81
C ALA A 303 -1.69 7.43 -5.64
N LEU A 304 -2.12 6.68 -4.61
CA LEU A 304 -2.69 7.25 -3.39
C LEU A 304 -1.68 8.11 -2.64
N ALA A 305 -0.44 7.63 -2.47
CA ALA A 305 0.63 8.40 -1.84
C ALA A 305 0.93 9.70 -2.59
N THR A 306 1.01 9.65 -3.92
CA THR A 306 1.19 10.83 -4.78
C THR A 306 0.03 11.81 -4.65
N ASP A 307 -1.22 11.34 -4.71
CA ASP A 307 -2.41 12.18 -4.53
C ASP A 307 -2.40 12.87 -3.16
N PHE A 308 -1.97 12.16 -2.12
CA PHE A 308 -1.87 12.67 -0.76
C PHE A 308 -0.77 13.74 -0.64
N VAL A 309 0.45 13.46 -1.13
CA VAL A 309 1.56 14.43 -1.14
C VAL A 309 1.16 15.71 -1.88
N ALA A 310 0.58 15.59 -3.08
CA ALA A 310 0.13 16.76 -3.85
C ALA A 310 -0.93 17.60 -3.10
N ALA A 311 -1.81 16.93 -2.34
CA ALA A 311 -2.87 17.58 -1.59
C ALA A 311 -2.38 18.20 -0.27
N SER A 312 -1.34 17.66 0.35
CA SER A 312 -0.80 18.13 1.64
C SER A 312 0.32 19.16 1.52
N TRP A 313 0.93 19.34 0.34
CA TRP A 313 2.08 20.22 0.18
C TRP A 313 1.70 21.72 0.17
N PRO A 314 2.18 22.51 1.16
CA PRO A 314 1.89 23.94 1.26
C PRO A 314 2.77 24.76 0.32
N THR A 315 2.36 24.86 -0.94
CA THR A 315 2.98 25.80 -1.89
C THR A 315 2.11 27.03 -2.05
N THR A 316 2.68 28.20 -1.75
CA THR A 316 2.00 29.51 -1.79
C THR A 316 1.95 30.11 -3.19
N VAL A 317 2.85 29.69 -4.09
CA VAL A 317 3.04 30.31 -5.41
C VAL A 317 2.33 29.56 -6.54
N HIS A 318 2.28 28.23 -6.49
CA HIS A 318 1.64 27.39 -7.51
C HIS A 318 1.15 26.09 -6.88
N VAL A 319 0.03 25.54 -7.37
CA VAL A 319 -0.44 24.22 -6.93
C VAL A 319 0.56 23.17 -7.39
N VAL A 320 1.06 22.35 -6.45
CA VAL A 320 1.97 21.24 -6.76
C VAL A 320 1.30 20.34 -7.78
N SER A 321 1.97 20.15 -8.91
CA SER A 321 1.51 19.25 -9.94
C SER A 321 1.64 17.80 -9.48
N ARG A 322 0.80 16.92 -10.03
CA ARG A 322 0.92 15.47 -9.79
C ARG A 322 2.33 14.98 -10.11
N GLU A 323 2.93 15.48 -11.19
CA GLU A 323 4.27 15.08 -11.61
C GLU A 323 5.33 15.40 -10.55
N GLU A 324 5.29 16.60 -9.95
CA GLU A 324 6.20 16.99 -8.85
C GLU A 324 6.02 16.13 -7.61
N ALA A 325 4.76 15.91 -7.17
CA ALA A 325 4.49 15.01 -6.06
C ALA A 325 4.97 13.58 -6.35
N GLN A 326 4.79 13.11 -7.58
CA GLN A 326 5.24 11.79 -8.00
C GLN A 326 6.77 11.69 -8.06
N LYS A 327 7.48 12.76 -8.46
CA LYS A 327 8.94 12.84 -8.39
C LYS A 327 9.44 12.65 -6.96
N VAL A 328 8.79 13.29 -5.98
CA VAL A 328 9.11 13.12 -4.55
C VAL A 328 8.86 11.67 -4.12
N VAL A 329 7.68 11.12 -4.39
CA VAL A 329 7.35 9.72 -4.02
C VAL A 329 8.31 8.71 -4.67
N HIS A 330 8.66 8.93 -5.95
CA HIS A 330 9.63 8.11 -6.67
C HIS A 330 11.02 8.18 -6.01
N ALA A 331 11.54 9.40 -5.80
CA ALA A 331 12.83 9.61 -5.14
C ALA A 331 12.86 8.95 -3.75
N ARG A 332 11.76 9.06 -3.00
CA ARG A 332 11.67 8.43 -1.68
C ARG A 332 11.71 6.91 -1.75
N LEU A 333 10.98 6.29 -2.67
CA LEU A 333 10.99 4.84 -2.85
C LEU A 333 12.36 4.32 -3.28
N VAL A 334 13.07 5.04 -4.16
CA VAL A 334 14.46 4.73 -4.54
C VAL A 334 15.40 4.82 -3.32
N GLN A 335 15.24 5.86 -2.50
CA GLN A 335 16.00 6.03 -1.26
C GLN A 335 15.71 4.91 -0.25
N LEU A 336 14.44 4.56 -0.03
CA LEU A 336 14.02 3.47 0.86
C LEU A 336 14.61 2.13 0.40
N GLY A 337 14.58 1.83 -0.90
CA GLY A 337 15.22 0.65 -1.46
C GLY A 337 16.74 0.62 -1.25
N THR A 338 17.39 1.79 -1.28
CA THR A 338 18.83 1.91 -0.99
C THR A 338 19.13 1.73 0.49
N ASN A 339 18.39 2.40 1.37
CA ASN A 339 18.49 2.24 2.83
C ASN A 339 18.28 0.77 3.24
N LEU A 340 17.28 0.09 2.66
CA LEU A 340 17.03 -1.33 2.93
C LEU A 340 18.20 -2.21 2.52
N ARG A 341 18.79 -2.00 1.34
CA ARG A 341 19.98 -2.74 0.91
C ARG A 341 21.16 -2.54 1.88
N ILE A 342 21.39 -1.31 2.33
CA ILE A 342 22.44 -0.99 3.31
C ILE A 342 22.17 -1.67 4.65
N ALA A 343 20.96 -1.54 5.18
CA ALA A 343 20.57 -2.14 6.46
C ALA A 343 20.67 -3.67 6.43
N ILE A 344 20.18 -4.33 5.38
CA ILE A 344 20.25 -5.79 5.24
C ILE A 344 21.71 -6.27 5.14
N ALA A 345 22.55 -5.57 4.36
CA ALA A 345 23.98 -5.90 4.27
C ALA A 345 24.66 -5.79 5.65
N ALA A 346 24.39 -4.71 6.39
CA ALA A 346 24.91 -4.51 7.74
C ALA A 346 24.45 -5.61 8.71
N MET A 347 23.15 -5.97 8.70
CA MET A 347 22.60 -7.06 9.52
C MET A 347 23.21 -8.43 9.17
N ALA A 348 23.66 -8.62 7.93
CA ALA A 348 24.35 -9.82 7.48
C ALA A 348 25.87 -9.80 7.75
N GLY A 349 26.40 -8.75 8.40
CA GLY A 349 27.83 -8.57 8.63
C GLY A 349 28.65 -8.27 7.37
N GLN A 350 28.00 -7.84 6.29
CA GLN A 350 28.65 -7.47 5.03
C GLN A 350 28.96 -5.98 5.01
N THR A 351 30.08 -5.60 4.39
CA THR A 351 30.38 -4.18 4.14
C THR A 351 29.31 -3.60 3.19
N PRO A 352 28.66 -2.49 3.55
CA PRO A 352 27.66 -1.87 2.69
C PRO A 352 28.25 -1.54 1.31
N PRO A 353 27.49 -1.71 0.21
CA PRO A 353 27.95 -1.33 -1.12
C PRO A 353 28.01 0.21 -1.23
N LEU A 354 29.17 0.80 -0.90
CA LEU A 354 29.40 2.25 -0.93
C LEU A 354 29.56 2.82 -2.35
N SER A 355 29.76 1.96 -3.36
CA SER A 355 30.13 2.34 -4.73
C SER A 355 29.04 3.03 -5.56
N ARG A 356 27.86 3.31 -5.00
CA ARG A 356 26.79 4.09 -5.65
C ARG A 356 26.36 5.36 -4.91
N LEU A 357 26.92 5.66 -3.74
CA LEU A 357 26.50 6.83 -2.95
C LEU A 357 27.14 8.15 -3.42
N SER A 358 28.24 8.10 -4.16
CA SER A 358 28.97 9.28 -4.66
C SER A 358 28.31 9.99 -5.85
N ALA A 359 27.26 9.42 -6.45
CA ALA A 359 26.62 10.01 -7.65
C ALA A 359 25.43 10.94 -7.34
N ASN A 360 24.84 10.86 -6.13
CA ASN A 360 23.61 11.60 -5.80
C ASN A 360 23.80 12.81 -4.87
N THR A 361 25.01 13.03 -4.34
CA THR A 361 25.32 14.18 -3.47
C THR A 361 25.94 15.37 -4.22
N ALA A 362 26.13 15.28 -5.54
CA ALA A 362 26.79 16.32 -6.34
C ALA A 362 25.82 17.31 -7.03
N SER A 363 24.52 17.27 -6.71
CA SER A 363 23.51 18.16 -7.30
C SER A 363 22.48 18.68 -6.29
N SER A 364 22.98 19.13 -5.14
CA SER A 364 22.25 19.97 -4.18
C SER A 364 22.82 21.38 -4.17
#